data_AF-A0A925B8P2-F1
#
_entry.id   AF-A0A925B8P2-F1
#
_cell.length_a   1.000
_cell.length_b   1.000
_cell.length_c   1.000
_cell.angle_alpha   90.00
_cell.angle_beta   90.00
_cell.angle_gamma   90.00
#
_symmetry.space_group_name_H-M   'P 1'
#
loop_
_entity.id
_entity.type
_entity.pdbx_description
1 polymer ?
#
loop_
_entity_poly.entity_id
_entity_poly.type
_entity_poly.pdbx_seq_one_letter_code
_entity_poly.pdbx_strand_id
1 'polypeptide(L)'
;DFMQFLPVSATETMIREVSYALPDARREMKAARYLNWRINRRVNDEDSALIARVQEGMGSPSYIPGPLGTSEVCLRSFAQKLRRLIPEARLERAPAPGWSRGN
;
A
#
# COMPACT_ATOMS: atom_id res chain seq x y z
N ASP A 1 -8.41 -5.40 -13.38
CA ASP A 1 -7.03 -4.84 -13.35
C ASP A 1 -6.18 -5.60 -12.37
N PHE A 2 -4.87 -5.53 -12.55
CA PHE A 2 -3.85 -6.10 -11.67
C PHE A 2 -2.99 -4.96 -11.14
N MET A 3 -2.74 -4.94 -9.83
CA MET A 3 -1.90 -3.94 -9.16
C MET A 3 -0.74 -4.62 -8.45
N GLN A 4 0.46 -4.08 -8.64
CA GLN A 4 1.68 -4.54 -7.99
C GLN A 4 2.33 -3.37 -7.24
N PHE A 5 2.61 -3.59 -5.95
CA PHE A 5 3.28 -2.62 -5.08
C PHE A 5 4.73 -3.06 -4.91
N LEU A 6 5.68 -2.22 -5.34
CA LEU A 6 7.11 -2.50 -5.29
C LEU A 6 7.80 -1.50 -4.36
N PRO A 7 8.48 -1.97 -3.30
CA PRO A 7 9.20 -1.08 -2.40
C PRO A 7 10.40 -0.48 -3.15
N VAL A 8 10.52 0.85 -3.12
CA VAL A 8 11.68 1.59 -3.66
C VAL A 8 12.59 2.01 -2.51
N SER A 9 12.00 2.51 -1.43
CA SER A 9 12.69 2.86 -0.18
C SER A 9 11.76 2.66 1.02
N ALA A 10 12.20 3.05 2.23
CA ALA A 10 11.37 2.97 3.43
C ALA A 10 10.12 3.87 3.37
N THR A 11 10.12 4.91 2.53
CA THR A 11 9.02 5.88 2.42
C THR A 11 8.52 6.05 0.98
N GLU A 12 8.92 5.16 0.07
CA GLU A 12 8.57 5.24 -1.35
C GLU A 12 8.18 3.86 -1.88
N THR A 13 7.04 3.80 -2.56
CA THR A 13 6.51 2.59 -3.20
C THR A 13 6.09 2.92 -4.62
N MET A 14 6.54 2.12 -5.58
CA MET A 14 6.07 2.20 -6.96
C MET A 14 4.85 1.29 -7.12
N ILE A 15 3.74 1.85 -7.61
CA ILE A 15 2.54 1.09 -7.96
C ILE A 15 2.53 0.87 -9.47
N ARG A 16 2.43 -0.38 -9.90
CA ARG A 16 2.25 -0.77 -11.30
C ARG A 16 0.84 -1.29 -11.50
N GLU A 17 0.14 -0.73 -12.48
CA GLU A 17 -1.22 -1.12 -12.83
C GLU A 17 -1.26 -1.65 -14.25
N VAL A 18 -1.91 -2.80 -14.43
CA VAL A 18 -2.10 -3.42 -15.75
C VAL A 18 -3.54 -3.87 -15.88
N SER A 19 -4.17 -3.55 -17.01
CA SER A 19 -5.49 -4.09 -17.31
C SER A 19 -5.40 -5.56 -17.71
N TYR A 20 -5.88 -6.42 -16.81
CA TYR A 20 -6.07 -7.83 -17.07
C TYR A 20 -7.51 -8.07 -17.51
N ALA A 21 -7.70 -8.40 -18.79
CA ALA A 21 -9.01 -8.57 -19.40
C ALA A 21 -8.97 -9.60 -20.55
N LEU A 22 -10.10 -10.24 -20.82
CA LEU A 22 -10.25 -11.14 -21.97
C LEU A 22 -10.15 -10.37 -23.29
N PRO A 23 -9.69 -10.99 -24.39
CA PRO A 23 -9.70 -10.38 -25.72
C PRO A 23 -11.13 -10.00 -26.14
N ASP A 24 -11.32 -8.74 -26.55
CA ASP A 24 -12.59 -8.21 -27.06
C ASP A 24 -12.32 -6.93 -27.86
N ALA A 25 -12.64 -6.96 -29.16
CA ALA A 25 -12.33 -5.90 -30.11
C ALA A 25 -13.50 -4.92 -30.36
N ARG A 26 -14.64 -5.12 -29.71
CA ARG A 26 -15.82 -4.26 -29.86
C ARG A 26 -15.50 -2.83 -29.42
N ARG A 27 -16.06 -1.83 -30.12
CA ARG A 27 -15.82 -0.41 -29.82
C ARG A 27 -16.30 -0.04 -28.41
N GLU A 28 -17.41 -0.62 -27.99
CA GLU A 28 -18.02 -0.47 -26.67
C GLU A 28 -17.07 -0.94 -25.57
N MET A 29 -16.40 -2.08 -25.77
CA MET A 29 -15.43 -2.60 -24.81
C MET A 29 -14.18 -1.73 -24.74
N LYS A 30 -13.71 -1.21 -25.88
CA LYS A 30 -12.61 -0.23 -25.90
C LYS A 30 -12.96 1.03 -25.11
N ALA A 31 -14.17 1.56 -25.29
CA ALA A 31 -14.66 2.72 -24.55
C ALA A 31 -14.80 2.42 -23.03
N ALA A 32 -15.38 1.27 -22.67
CA ALA A 32 -15.55 0.85 -21.29
C ALA A 32 -14.20 0.74 -20.55
N ARG A 33 -13.18 0.14 -21.18
CA ARG A 33 -11.83 0.02 -20.62
C ARG A 33 -11.16 1.38 -20.43
N TYR A 34 -11.28 2.25 -21.42
CA TYR A 34 -10.74 3.61 -21.32
C TYR A 34 -11.37 4.39 -20.15
N LEU A 35 -12.70 4.34 -20.02
CA LEU A 35 -13.41 5.01 -18.94
C LEU A 35 -13.08 4.40 -17.57
N ASN A 36 -13.02 3.09 -17.48
CA ASN A 36 -12.62 2.39 -16.26
C ASN A 36 -11.21 2.79 -15.82
N TRP A 37 -10.24 2.80 -16.75
CA TRP A 37 -8.88 3.22 -16.44
C TRP A 37 -8.81 4.69 -15.98
N ARG A 38 -9.60 5.57 -16.60
CA ARG A 38 -9.67 6.98 -16.19
C ARG A 38 -10.22 7.14 -14.76
N ILE A 39 -11.22 6.34 -14.38
CA ILE A 39 -11.75 6.33 -13.02
C ILE A 39 -10.69 5.80 -12.04
N ASN A 40 -10.07 4.67 -12.36
CA ASN A 40 -9.04 4.06 -11.51
C ASN A 40 -7.88 5.03 -11.25
N ARG A 41 -7.43 5.78 -12.27
CA ARG A 41 -6.39 6.81 -12.09
C ARG A 41 -6.79 7.89 -11.10
N ARG A 42 -8.03 8.37 -11.17
CA ARG A 42 -8.51 9.40 -10.25
C ARG A 42 -8.58 8.90 -8.82
N VAL A 43 -9.07 7.67 -8.64
CA VAL A 43 -9.12 7.03 -7.32
C VAL A 43 -7.71 6.78 -6.79
N ASN A 44 -6.77 6.35 -7.64
CA ASN A 44 -5.37 6.17 -7.25
C ASN A 44 -4.74 7.50 -6.81
N ASP A 45 -5.02 8.60 -7.50
CA ASP A 45 -4.53 9.93 -7.09
C ASP A 45 -5.06 10.32 -5.69
N GLU A 46 -6.33 10.01 -5.41
CA GLU A 46 -6.95 10.23 -4.09
C GLU A 46 -6.32 9.37 -2.99
N ASP A 47 -6.14 8.07 -3.25
CA ASP A 47 -5.49 7.13 -2.34
C ASP A 47 -4.02 7.52 -2.08
N SER A 48 -3.30 7.93 -3.13
CA SER A 48 -1.91 8.39 -3.04
C SER A 48 -1.79 9.62 -2.15
N ALA A 49 -2.71 10.58 -2.28
CA ALA A 49 -2.73 11.76 -1.42
C ALA A 49 -3.03 11.41 0.04
N LEU A 50 -3.92 10.44 0.30
CA LEU A 50 -4.23 9.97 1.65
C LEU A 50 -3.02 9.27 2.28
N ILE A 51 -2.39 8.34 1.56
CA ILE A 51 -1.24 7.57 2.04
C ILE A 51 -0.05 8.50 2.31
N ALA A 52 0.21 9.47 1.44
CA ALA A 52 1.29 10.44 1.64
C ALA A 52 1.14 11.22 2.95
N ARG A 53 -0.09 11.65 3.28
CA ARG A 53 -0.38 12.35 4.54
C ARG A 53 -0.21 11.44 5.76
N VAL A 54 -0.60 10.17 5.66
CA VAL A 54 -0.35 9.18 6.72
C VAL A 54 1.15 8.99 6.92
N GLN A 55 1.94 8.86 5.84
CA GLN A 55 3.39 8.72 5.89
C GLN A 55 4.08 9.94 6.53
N GLU A 56 3.64 11.15 6.19
CA GLU A 56 4.11 12.38 6.82
C GLU A 56 3.79 12.42 8.32
N GLY A 57 2.54 12.08 8.69
CA GLY A 57 2.12 12.01 10.09
C GLY A 57 2.91 10.98 10.91
N MET A 58 3.22 9.82 10.33
CA MET A 58 4.07 8.79 10.96
C MET A 58 5.52 9.24 11.18
N GLY A 59 6.00 10.25 10.43
CA GLY A 59 7.31 10.86 10.63
C GLY A 59 7.40 11.79 11.83
N SER A 60 6.27 12.15 12.46
CA SER A 60 6.24 13.03 13.63
C SER A 60 6.85 12.36 14.88
N PRO A 61 7.66 13.07 15.70
CA PRO A 61 8.16 12.55 16.97
C PRO A 61 7.06 12.20 17.98
N SER A 62 5.86 12.76 17.83
CA SER A 62 4.70 12.51 18.67
C SER A 62 3.80 11.38 18.17
N TYR A 63 4.12 10.78 17.02
CA TYR A 63 3.33 9.68 16.48
C TYR A 63 3.43 8.45 17.40
N ILE A 64 2.27 7.88 17.72
CA ILE A 64 2.14 6.62 18.44
C ILE A 64 1.14 5.75 17.67
N PRO A 65 1.46 4.49 17.34
CA PRO A 65 0.54 3.60 16.64
C PRO A 65 -0.75 3.38 17.45
N GLY A 66 -1.90 3.67 16.85
CA GLY A 66 -3.21 3.38 17.42
C GLY A 66 -3.64 1.92 17.24
N PRO A 67 -4.69 1.46 17.95
CA PRO A 67 -5.27 0.15 17.71
C PRO A 67 -5.93 0.09 16.33
N LEU A 68 -5.82 -1.06 15.67
CA LEU A 68 -6.60 -1.35 14.47
C LEU A 68 -8.04 -1.71 14.86
N GLY A 69 -9.01 -1.17 14.12
CA GLY A 69 -10.43 -1.43 14.29
C GLY A 69 -10.78 -2.90 14.07
N THR A 70 -11.86 -3.36 14.73
CA THR A 70 -12.31 -4.76 14.62
C THR A 70 -12.74 -5.14 13.20
N SER A 71 -13.27 -4.17 12.44
CA SER A 71 -13.65 -4.30 11.04
C SER A 71 -12.47 -4.31 10.06
N GLU A 72 -11.26 -3.92 10.48
CA GLU A 72 -10.06 -3.85 9.63
C GLU A 72 -9.39 -5.22 9.47
N VAL A 73 -10.19 -6.26 9.16
CA VAL A 73 -9.77 -7.66 9.19
C VAL A 73 -8.55 -7.92 8.31
N CYS A 74 -8.54 -7.38 7.09
CA CYS A 74 -7.42 -7.53 6.15
C CYS A 74 -6.15 -6.84 6.65
N LEU A 75 -6.26 -5.61 7.17
CA LEU A 75 -5.13 -4.86 7.70
C LEU A 75 -4.54 -5.53 8.94
N ARG A 76 -5.40 -6.04 9.83
CA ARG A 76 -4.99 -6.83 11.00
C ARG A 76 -4.25 -8.10 10.60
N SER A 77 -4.77 -8.84 9.62
CA SER A 77 -4.12 -10.05 9.10
C SER A 77 -2.75 -9.74 8.48
N PHE A 78 -2.66 -8.67 7.69
CA PHE A 78 -1.40 -8.20 7.10
C PHE A 78 -0.39 -7.79 8.18
N ALA A 79 -0.79 -6.97 9.15
CA ALA A 79 0.06 -6.55 10.27
C ALA A 79 0.54 -7.75 11.10
N GLN A 80 -0.32 -8.74 11.34
CA GLN A 80 0.07 -9.98 12.01
C GLN A 80 1.10 -10.77 11.20
N LYS A 81 0.94 -10.87 9.87
CA LYS A 81 1.91 -11.55 9.00
C LYS A 81 3.26 -10.83 9.02
N LEU A 82 3.26 -9.49 8.92
CA LEU A 82 4.48 -8.69 9.04
C LEU A 82 5.19 -8.92 10.39
N ARG A 83 4.47 -8.85 11.51
CA ARG A 83 5.03 -9.06 12.86
C ARG A 83 5.48 -10.49 13.15
N ARG A 84 5.12 -11.45 12.30
CA ARG A 84 5.65 -12.82 12.34
C ARG A 84 6.94 -12.94 11.54
N LEU A 85 7.01 -12.30 10.39
CA LEU A 85 8.19 -12.29 9.51
C LEU A 85 9.29 -11.34 10.03
N ILE A 86 8.90 -10.26 10.67
CA ILE A 86 9.75 -9.18 11.19
C ILE A 86 9.30 -8.90 12.63
N PRO A 87 9.79 -9.66 13.62
CA PRO A 87 9.42 -9.49 15.03
C PRO A 87 9.63 -8.07 15.56
N GLU A 88 10.64 -7.36 15.05
CA GLU A 88 11.01 -5.98 15.39
C GLU A 88 9.93 -4.97 15.01
N ALA A 89 9.01 -5.31 14.10
CA ALA A 89 7.83 -4.51 13.81
C ALA A 89 6.82 -4.45 14.97
N ARG A 90 7.11 -5.12 16.10
CA ARG A 90 6.37 -5.00 17.37
C ARG A 90 6.93 -3.91 18.28
N LEU A 91 8.13 -3.42 18.03
CA LEU A 91 8.75 -2.37 18.83
C LEU A 91 7.98 -1.06 18.63
N GLU A 92 7.82 -0.29 19.71
CA GLU A 92 7.20 1.03 19.66
C GLU A 92 8.06 2.06 18.92
N ARG A 93 9.38 1.85 18.90
CA ARG A 93 10.35 2.70 18.22
C ARG A 93 11.21 1.87 17.28
N ALA A 94 11.76 2.55 16.27
CA ALA A 94 12.67 1.92 15.33
C ALA A 94 13.86 1.27 16.09
N PRO A 95 14.23 0.03 15.73
CA PRO A 95 15.42 -0.62 16.29
C PRO A 95 16.70 0.13 15.91
N ALA A 96 17.80 -0.19 16.62
CA ALA A 96 19.09 0.44 16.36
C ALA A 96 19.55 0.23 14.90
N PRO A 97 20.29 1.18 14.31
CA PRO A 97 20.85 1.02 12.97
C PRO A 97 21.64 -0.29 12.84
N GLY A 98 21.41 -1.01 11.74
CA GLY A 98 22.11 -2.27 11.45
C GLY A 98 21.50 -3.53 12.09
N TRP A 99 20.37 -3.42 12.79
CA TRP A 99 19.71 -4.57 13.44
C TRP A 99 19.45 -5.76 12.49
N SER A 100 19.16 -5.48 11.21
CA SER A 100 18.84 -6.50 10.21
C SER A 100 20.06 -7.17 9.56
N ARG A 101 21.29 -6.77 9.91
CA ARG A 101 22.51 -7.30 9.27
C ARG A 101 22.96 -8.66 9.82
N GLY A 102 22.34 -9.15 10.90
CA GLY A 102 22.70 -10.40 11.57
C GLY A 102 21.69 -11.55 11.43
N ASN A 103 20.66 -11.39 10.61
CA ASN A 103 19.63 -12.40 10.31
C ASN A 103 19.81 -12.96 8.89
#